data_AF-A0A6B3B350-F1
#
_entry.id   AF-A0A6B3B350-F1
#
_cell.length_a   1.000
_cell.length_b   1.000
_cell.length_c   1.000
_cell.angle_alpha   90.00
_cell.angle_beta   90.00
_cell.angle_gamma   90.00
#
_symmetry.space_group_name_H-M   'P 1'
#
loop_
_entity.id
_entity.type
_entity.pdbx_description
1 polymer ?
#
loop_
_entity_poly.entity_id
_entity_poly.type
_entity_poly.pdbx_seq_one_letter_code
_entity_poly.pdbx_strand_id
1 'polypeptide(L)'
;ERGAERDGEPSQEESLFDAPVPPSSLDPVAGIEFTVPDGPPAEAAHARRTMIGRSAEEVDHAPPRGRYAPVPSPDSGGAGATLRWVAPAAALALASAVVVSRALRRRR
;
A
#
# COMPACT_ATOMS: atom_id res chain seq x y z
N GLU A 1 46.00 49.80 53.81
CA GLU A 1 45.22 49.13 52.76
C GLU A 1 44.29 48.11 53.41
N ARG A 2 43.08 47.95 52.86
CA ARG A 2 42.17 46.76 52.86
C ARG A 2 42.21 45.84 54.10
N GLY A 3 41.13 45.58 54.83
CA GLY A 3 39.72 45.56 54.49
C GLY A 3 39.16 44.36 55.26
N ALA A 4 38.34 44.61 56.28
CA ALA A 4 37.69 43.58 57.08
C ALA A 4 36.25 43.46 56.58
N GLU A 5 35.88 42.34 55.98
CA GLU A 5 34.47 41.98 55.76
C GLU A 5 34.33 40.47 55.65
N ARG A 6 34.00 39.88 56.80
CA ARG A 6 33.08 38.74 57.03
C ARG A 6 32.72 37.91 55.79
N ASP A 7 33.41 36.79 55.62
CA ASP A 7 32.86 35.64 54.92
C ASP A 7 31.96 34.87 55.90
N GLY A 8 30.66 34.88 55.61
CA GLY A 8 29.69 34.08 56.33
C GLY A 8 29.86 32.61 55.96
N GLU A 9 30.12 31.77 56.95
CA GLU A 9 29.95 30.33 56.84
C GLU A 9 28.45 30.03 56.87
N PRO A 10 27.79 29.59 55.78
CA PRO A 10 26.57 28.84 55.94
C PRO A 10 26.98 27.46 56.45
N SER A 11 26.52 27.16 57.65
CA SER A 11 26.43 25.82 58.21
C SER A 11 25.84 24.90 57.13
N GLN A 12 26.69 24.13 56.45
CA GLN A 12 26.23 23.03 55.61
C GLN A 12 25.84 21.91 56.57
N GLU A 13 24.58 21.96 56.98
CA GLU A 13 23.82 20.81 57.44
C GLU A 13 24.20 19.59 56.60
N GLU A 14 24.54 18.47 57.24
CA GLU A 14 24.92 17.21 56.58
C GLU A 14 24.09 17.00 55.31
N SER A 15 24.74 17.12 54.15
CA SER A 15 24.06 17.06 52.86
C SER A 15 23.45 15.68 52.68
N LEU A 16 22.17 15.56 53.02
CA LEU A 16 21.32 14.38 52.83
C LEU A 16 21.30 13.87 51.38
N PHE A 17 21.86 14.64 50.44
CA PHE A 17 21.97 14.33 49.03
C PHE A 17 23.21 13.49 48.65
N ASP A 18 24.16 13.28 49.57
CA ASP A 18 25.38 12.49 49.32
C ASP A 18 25.31 11.06 49.89
N ALA A 19 24.15 10.66 50.43
CA ALA A 19 23.93 9.29 50.89
C ALA A 19 23.80 8.32 49.71
N PRO A 20 24.39 7.11 49.79
CA PRO A 20 24.25 6.11 48.74
C PRO A 20 22.77 5.74 48.57
N VAL A 21 22.25 5.92 47.36
CA VAL A 21 20.85 5.61 47.04
C VAL A 21 20.62 4.10 47.25
N PRO A 22 19.70 3.69 48.14
CA PRO A 22 19.43 2.29 48.36
C PRO A 22 18.79 1.67 47.11
N PRO A 23 19.05 0.37 46.85
CA PRO A 23 18.41 -0.32 45.76
C PRO A 23 16.88 -0.26 45.92
N SER A 24 16.18 -0.10 44.80
CA SER A 24 14.72 0.00 44.79
C SER A 24 14.10 -1.30 45.32
N SER A 25 13.37 -1.24 46.43
CA SER A 25 12.71 -2.43 47.02
C SER A 25 11.57 -3.01 46.18
N LEU A 26 11.13 -2.29 45.13
CA LEU A 26 10.10 -2.70 44.18
C LEU A 26 10.66 -3.12 42.82
N ASP A 27 11.99 -3.24 42.68
CA ASP A 27 12.57 -3.76 41.45
C ASP A 27 12.31 -5.27 41.36
N PRO A 28 11.46 -5.74 40.43
CA PRO A 28 11.14 -7.15 40.30
C PRO A 28 12.35 -8.00 39.87
N VAL A 29 13.46 -7.38 39.44
CA VAL A 29 14.67 -8.07 38.95
C VAL A 29 15.75 -8.20 40.04
N ALA A 30 15.65 -7.48 41.17
CA ALA A 30 16.71 -7.33 42.17
C ALA A 30 17.13 -8.61 42.95
N GLY A 31 16.68 -9.80 42.56
CA GLY A 31 17.11 -11.08 43.11
C GLY A 31 16.98 -12.26 42.14
N ILE A 32 16.77 -11.99 40.85
CA ILE A 32 16.55 -13.02 39.84
C ILE A 32 17.83 -13.17 39.03
N GLU A 33 18.55 -14.28 39.24
CA GLU A 33 19.64 -14.67 38.36
C GLU A 33 19.06 -15.17 37.04
N PHE A 34 19.02 -14.29 36.05
CA PHE A 34 18.44 -14.55 34.73
C PHE A 34 19.41 -15.43 33.93
N THR A 35 19.38 -16.75 34.17
CA THR A 35 20.08 -17.71 33.32
C THR A 35 19.33 -17.81 32.00
N VAL A 36 19.70 -16.93 31.05
CA VAL A 36 19.25 -17.05 29.65
C VAL A 36 19.85 -18.35 29.11
N PRO A 37 19.04 -19.37 28.73
CA PRO A 37 19.58 -20.46 27.94
C PRO A 37 20.16 -19.85 26.65
N ASP A 38 21.42 -20.16 26.35
CA ASP A 38 22.28 -19.50 25.32
C ASP A 38 21.83 -19.70 23.86
N GLY A 39 20.54 -20.01 23.64
CA GLY A 39 19.94 -20.13 22.34
C GLY A 39 18.41 -20.21 22.44
N PRO A 40 17.67 -19.52 21.56
CA PRO A 40 16.21 -19.63 21.54
C PRO A 40 15.78 -21.09 21.33
N PRO A 41 14.71 -21.56 22.00
CA PRO A 41 14.20 -22.91 21.83
C PRO A 41 13.87 -23.14 20.35
N ALA A 42 14.29 -24.27 19.80
CA ALA A 42 14.26 -24.55 18.36
C ALA A 42 12.87 -24.34 17.71
N GLU A 43 11.79 -24.53 18.48
CA GLU A 43 10.41 -24.34 18.04
C GLU A 43 10.03 -22.87 17.81
N ALA A 44 10.60 -21.92 18.58
CA ALA A 44 10.34 -20.49 18.42
C ALA A 44 10.98 -19.92 17.14
N ALA A 45 12.08 -20.52 16.68
CA ALA A 45 12.71 -20.16 15.42
C ALA A 45 11.91 -20.65 14.20
N HIS A 46 11.20 -21.78 14.33
CA HIS A 46 10.38 -22.33 13.26
C HIS A 46 9.04 -21.59 13.11
N ALA A 47 8.44 -21.18 14.23
CA ALA A 47 7.22 -20.37 14.22
C ALA A 47 7.39 -19.01 13.50
N ARG A 48 8.56 -18.39 13.59
CA ARG A 48 8.88 -17.15 12.85
C ARG A 48 9.06 -17.38 11.35
N ARG A 49 9.33 -18.63 10.92
CA ARG A 49 9.52 -19.01 9.51
C ARG A 49 8.22 -19.38 8.79
N THR A 50 7.13 -19.63 9.51
CA THR A 50 5.84 -20.06 8.92
C THR A 50 4.72 -19.03 9.04
N MET A 51 5.01 -17.82 9.55
CA MET A 51 4.07 -16.69 9.52
C MET A 51 4.12 -15.96 8.15
N ILE A 52 3.96 -16.71 7.07
CA ILE A 52 3.93 -16.18 5.71
C ILE A 52 2.48 -16.27 5.26
N GLY A 53 1.91 -15.14 4.83
CA GLY A 53 0.57 -15.11 4.24
C GLY A 53 0.48 -16.02 3.01
N ARG A 54 -0.74 -16.17 2.46
CA ARG A 54 -0.91 -16.89 1.18
C ARG A 54 -0.02 -16.28 0.11
N SER A 55 0.57 -17.12 -0.73
CA SER A 55 1.44 -16.67 -1.82
C SER A 55 0.67 -15.78 -2.79
N ALA A 56 1.38 -14.99 -3.61
CA ALA A 56 0.73 -14.05 -4.51
C ALA A 56 -0.25 -14.75 -5.46
N GLU A 57 0.10 -15.93 -5.96
CA GLU A 57 -0.75 -16.78 -6.80
C GLU A 57 -1.96 -17.41 -6.07
N GLU A 58 -1.92 -17.44 -4.73
CA GLU A 58 -3.01 -17.89 -3.86
C GLU A 58 -3.88 -16.73 -3.35
N VAL A 59 -3.44 -15.48 -3.55
CA VAL A 59 -4.25 -14.28 -3.34
C VAL A 59 -5.23 -14.17 -4.51
N ASP A 60 -6.51 -13.98 -4.21
CA ASP A 60 -7.55 -13.80 -5.24
C ASP A 60 -7.20 -12.63 -6.15
N HIS A 61 -6.81 -12.95 -7.37
CA HIS A 61 -6.53 -11.98 -8.42
C HIS A 61 -7.79 -11.52 -9.16
N ALA A 62 -8.98 -11.90 -8.68
CA ALA A 62 -10.20 -11.37 -9.26
C ALA A 62 -10.11 -9.84 -9.30
N PRO A 63 -10.29 -9.24 -10.50
CA PRO A 63 -10.38 -7.79 -10.61
C PRO A 63 -11.40 -7.28 -9.58
N PRO A 64 -11.10 -6.20 -8.84
CA PRO A 64 -11.95 -5.72 -7.77
C PRO A 64 -13.37 -5.54 -8.31
N ARG A 65 -14.31 -6.36 -7.81
CA ARG A 65 -15.73 -6.27 -8.19
C ARG A 65 -16.43 -5.27 -7.26
N GLY A 66 -17.49 -4.64 -7.76
CA GLY A 66 -18.24 -3.65 -7.00
C GLY A 66 -17.81 -2.22 -7.30
N ARG A 67 -17.83 -1.33 -6.30
CA ARG A 67 -17.72 0.13 -6.52
C ARG A 67 -16.34 0.63 -6.94
N TYR A 68 -15.32 -0.19 -6.74
CA TYR A 68 -13.95 0.10 -7.19
C TYR A 68 -13.57 -0.67 -8.45
N ALA A 69 -14.54 -1.34 -9.09
CA ALA A 69 -14.30 -1.92 -10.40
C ALA A 69 -14.01 -0.80 -11.40
N PRO A 70 -13.04 -0.99 -12.30
CA PRO A 70 -12.87 -0.10 -13.44
C PRO A 70 -14.22 0.07 -14.13
N VAL A 71 -14.65 1.32 -14.30
CA VAL A 71 -15.89 1.62 -15.03
C VAL A 71 -15.72 1.06 -16.44
N PRO A 72 -16.66 0.22 -16.93
CA PRO A 72 -16.56 -0.31 -18.27
C PRO A 72 -16.50 0.82 -19.28
N SER A 73 -15.59 0.71 -20.24
CA SER A 73 -15.47 1.68 -21.32
C SER A 73 -16.81 1.82 -22.06
N PRO A 74 -17.17 3.03 -22.50
CA PRO A 74 -18.39 3.24 -23.27
C PRO A 74 -18.40 2.36 -24.52
N ASP A 75 -19.57 1.79 -24.84
CA ASP A 75 -19.73 0.93 -26.02
C ASP A 75 -19.44 1.68 -27.31
N SER A 76 -18.41 1.24 -28.04
CA SER A 76 -18.07 1.74 -29.38
C SER A 76 -19.04 1.25 -30.48
N GLY A 77 -20.12 0.55 -30.10
CA GLY A 77 -20.94 -0.28 -30.99
C GLY A 77 -21.88 0.45 -31.97
N GLY A 78 -22.05 1.77 -31.84
CA GLY A 78 -23.09 2.50 -32.59
C GLY A 78 -22.83 2.64 -34.09
N ALA A 79 -21.60 2.97 -34.49
CA ALA A 79 -21.30 3.29 -35.89
C ALA A 79 -21.19 2.05 -36.79
N GLY A 80 -20.74 0.91 -36.25
CA GLY A 80 -20.55 -0.32 -37.03
C GLY A 80 -21.87 -1.01 -37.39
N ALA A 81 -22.90 -0.89 -36.55
CA ALA A 81 -24.18 -1.55 -36.75
C ALA A 81 -24.96 -0.95 -37.93
N THR A 82 -24.95 0.37 -38.11
CA THR A 82 -25.62 1.05 -39.23
C THR A 82 -24.91 0.74 -40.55
N LEU A 83 -23.57 0.72 -40.54
CA LEU A 83 -22.77 0.51 -41.74
C LEU A 83 -22.94 -0.89 -42.34
N ARG A 84 -23.20 -1.91 -41.51
CA ARG A 84 -23.46 -3.29 -41.97
C ARG A 84 -24.67 -3.40 -42.90
N TRP A 85 -25.66 -2.52 -42.75
CA TRP A 85 -26.87 -2.50 -43.58
C TRP A 85 -26.80 -1.47 -44.70
N VAL A 86 -26.15 -0.32 -44.47
CA VAL A 86 -26.02 0.74 -45.48
C VAL A 86 -25.03 0.37 -46.58
N ALA A 87 -23.92 -0.28 -46.24
CA ALA A 87 -22.89 -0.66 -47.22
C ALA A 87 -23.41 -1.53 -48.38
N PRO A 88 -24.17 -2.64 -48.15
CA PRO A 88 -24.69 -3.44 -49.26
C PRO A 88 -25.72 -2.69 -50.10
N ALA A 89 -26.58 -1.86 -49.48
CA ALA A 89 -27.56 -1.06 -50.21
C ALA A 89 -26.89 -0.02 -51.12
N ALA A 90 -25.86 0.67 -50.62
CA ALA A 90 -25.10 1.64 -51.40
C ALA A 90 -24.37 0.99 -52.58
N ALA A 91 -23.79 -0.20 -52.40
CA ALA A 91 -23.12 -0.93 -53.47
C ALA A 91 -24.08 -1.28 -54.63
N LEU A 92 -25.28 -1.78 -54.31
CA LEU A 92 -26.30 -2.08 -55.32
C LEU A 92 -26.78 -0.82 -56.05
N ALA A 93 -27.02 0.27 -55.31
CA ALA A 93 -27.43 1.54 -55.89
C ALA A 93 -26.39 2.08 -56.89
N LEU A 94 -25.10 2.09 -56.50
CA LEU A 94 -24.01 2.52 -57.37
C LEU A 94 -23.85 1.62 -58.60
N ALA A 95 -23.87 0.29 -58.41
CA ALA A 95 -23.78 -0.65 -59.52
C ALA A 95 -24.91 -0.44 -60.54
N SER A 96 -26.15 -0.27 -60.06
CA SER A 96 -27.31 -0.02 -60.92
C SER A 96 -27.19 1.33 -61.66
N ALA A 97 -26.77 2.40 -60.97
CA ALA A 97 -26.56 3.71 -61.57
C ALA A 97 -25.49 3.69 -62.66
N VAL A 98 -24.38 2.97 -62.46
CA VAL A 98 -23.31 2.81 -63.45
C VAL A 98 -23.81 2.06 -64.68
N VAL A 99 -24.54 0.95 -64.50
CA VAL A 99 -25.10 0.17 -65.62
C VAL A 99 -26.10 1.00 -66.41
N VAL A 100 -27.04 1.69 -65.75
CA VAL A 100 -28.02 2.55 -66.41
C VAL A 100 -27.33 3.68 -67.16
N SER A 101 -26.37 4.37 -66.53
CA SER A 101 -25.61 5.45 -67.16
C SER A 101 -24.83 4.97 -68.37
N ARG A 102 -24.19 3.80 -68.28
CA ARG A 102 -23.45 3.19 -69.39
C ARG A 102 -24.37 2.76 -70.53
N ALA A 103 -25.55 2.23 -70.21
CA ALA A 103 -26.56 1.87 -71.21
C ALA A 103 -27.09 3.11 -71.93
N LEU A 104 -27.36 4.20 -71.20
CA LEU A 104 -27.81 5.47 -71.77
C LEU A 104 -26.73 6.09 -72.67
N ARG A 105 -25.46 6.06 -72.25
CA ARG A 105 -24.32 6.57 -73.02
C ARG A 105 -24.03 5.76 -74.29
N ARG A 106 -24.43 4.48 -74.33
CA ARG A 106 -24.34 3.67 -75.56
C ARG A 106 -25.44 3.99 -76.57
N ARG A 107 -26.56 4.56 -76.13
CA ARG A 107 -27.70 4.90 -76.99
C ARG A 107 -27.62 6.31 -77.58
N ARG A 108 -26.68 7.12 -77.10
CA ARG A 108 -26.43 8.50 -77.55
C ARG A 108 -25.14 8.53 -78.35
#